data_AF-A0A6N7L0C0-F1
#
_entry.id   AF-A0A6N7L0C0-F1
#
_cell.length_a   1.000
_cell.length_b   1.000
_cell.length_c   1.000
_cell.angle_alpha   90.00
_cell.angle_beta   90.00
_cell.angle_gamma   90.00
#
_symmetry.space_group_name_H-M   'P 1'
#
loop_
_entity.id
_entity.type
_entity.pdbx_description
1 polymer ?
#
loop_
_entity_poly.entity_id
_entity_poly.type
_entity_poly.pdbx_seq_one_letter_code
_entity_poly.pdbx_strand_id
1 'polypeptide(L)'
;MSIWWAGRRDALLTELADALVFFGADPVEDPGIDELAHTTQTLAQEYRTSDRGPHLHQAGNLLAQAATELRTADRFRGTLLPIVTHHLRCAAVVLAHARARLQIPVGPTAETHPGAGLRSAAR
;
A
#
# COMPACT_ATOMS: atom_id res chain seq x y z
N MET A 1 -3.20 -32.53 -0.66
CA MET A 1 -3.56 -31.17 -1.14
C MET A 1 -3.34 -30.07 -0.10
N SER A 2 -3.57 -30.29 1.21
CA SER A 2 -3.40 -29.25 2.26
C SER A 2 -1.98 -28.65 2.33
N ILE A 3 -0.94 -29.49 2.19
CA ILE A 3 0.47 -29.08 2.28
C ILE A 3 0.85 -28.02 1.23
N TRP A 4 0.36 -28.17 0.00
CA TRP A 4 0.65 -27.20 -1.08
C TRP A 4 0.07 -25.82 -0.76
N TRP A 5 -1.18 -25.79 -0.27
CA TRP A 5 -1.84 -24.54 0.10
C TRP A 5 -1.18 -23.87 1.30
N ALA A 6 -0.72 -24.63 2.30
CA ALA A 6 0.03 -24.10 3.43
C ALA A 6 1.34 -23.45 2.98
N GLY A 7 2.14 -24.15 2.16
CA GLY A 7 3.37 -23.58 1.61
C GLY A 7 3.12 -22.34 0.73
N ARG A 8 2.02 -22.30 -0.04
CA ARG A 8 1.67 -21.12 -0.82
C ARG A 8 1.24 -19.93 0.06
N ARG A 9 0.52 -20.18 1.14
CA ARG A 9 0.18 -19.16 2.14
C ARG A 9 1.46 -18.59 2.75
N ASP A 10 2.36 -19.44 3.22
CA ASP A 10 3.58 -19.01 3.92
C ASP A 10 4.47 -18.17 3.00
N ALA A 11 4.66 -18.61 1.75
CA ALA A 11 5.39 -17.83 0.75
C ALA A 11 4.76 -16.44 0.51
N LEU A 12 3.43 -16.35 0.44
CA LEU A 12 2.75 -15.06 0.29
C LEU A 12 2.93 -14.16 1.51
N LEU A 13 2.98 -14.71 2.72
CA LEU A 13 3.22 -13.92 3.93
C LEU A 13 4.62 -13.32 3.93
N THR A 14 5.63 -14.10 3.52
CA THR A 14 6.99 -13.58 3.32
C THR A 14 7.02 -12.49 2.25
N GLU A 15 6.41 -12.74 1.07
CA GLU A 15 6.34 -11.74 -0.02
C GLU A 15 5.68 -10.43 0.44
N LEU A 16 4.62 -10.52 1.25
CA LEU A 16 3.91 -9.36 1.79
C LEU A 16 4.75 -8.61 2.84
N ALA A 17 5.42 -9.32 3.73
CA ALA A 17 6.32 -8.74 4.73
C ALA A 17 7.44 -7.95 4.03
N ASP A 18 8.12 -8.56 3.05
CA ASP A 18 9.16 -7.91 2.25
C ASP A 18 8.64 -6.67 1.52
N ALA A 19 7.41 -6.72 1.00
CA ALA A 19 6.79 -5.58 0.34
C ALA A 19 6.54 -4.41 1.30
N LEU A 20 6.19 -4.68 2.57
CA LEU A 20 5.95 -3.64 3.58
C LEU A 20 7.21 -2.88 3.99
N VAL A 21 8.39 -3.50 3.88
CA VAL A 21 9.68 -2.83 4.13
C VAL A 21 9.85 -1.60 3.24
N PHE A 22 9.38 -1.65 1.99
CA PHE A 22 9.42 -0.49 1.08
C PHE A 22 8.66 0.73 1.65
N PHE A 23 7.59 0.49 2.40
CA PHE A 23 6.76 1.54 2.98
C PHE A 23 7.27 2.02 4.36
N GLY A 24 8.30 1.38 4.90
CA GLY A 24 8.92 1.72 6.18
C GLY A 24 8.62 0.73 7.32
N ALA A 25 8.08 -0.46 7.06
CA ALA A 25 7.98 -1.50 8.08
C ALA A 25 9.35 -2.12 8.40
N ASP A 26 9.51 -2.60 9.62
CA ASP A 26 10.63 -3.45 10.01
C ASP A 26 10.51 -4.84 9.35
N PRO A 27 11.64 -5.50 9.01
CA PRO A 27 11.62 -6.86 8.48
C PRO A 27 11.17 -7.86 9.56
N VAL A 28 10.34 -8.84 9.17
CA VAL A 28 9.80 -9.89 10.06
C VAL A 28 10.15 -11.26 9.51
N GLU A 29 10.79 -12.11 10.34
CA GLU A 29 11.28 -13.43 9.92
C GLU A 29 10.17 -14.49 9.79
N ASP A 30 9.16 -14.46 10.66
CA ASP A 30 8.00 -15.39 10.65
C ASP A 30 6.68 -14.60 10.67
N PRO A 31 6.28 -14.00 9.53
CA PRO A 31 5.19 -13.04 9.50
C PRO A 31 3.81 -13.68 9.66
N GLY A 32 3.05 -13.19 10.64
CA GLY A 32 1.65 -13.57 10.85
C GLY A 32 0.64 -12.66 10.12
N ILE A 33 -0.51 -13.19 9.70
CA ILE A 33 -1.53 -12.39 8.98
C ILE A 33 -2.01 -11.18 9.82
N ASP A 34 -2.27 -11.39 11.12
CA ASP A 34 -2.75 -10.33 12.02
C ASP A 34 -1.68 -9.24 12.24
N GLU A 35 -0.43 -9.64 12.45
CA GLU A 35 0.71 -8.73 12.57
C GLU A 35 0.87 -7.88 11.29
N LEU A 36 0.89 -8.52 10.12
CA LEU A 36 0.96 -7.82 8.84
C LEU A 36 -0.24 -6.88 8.66
N ALA A 37 -1.44 -7.29 9.05
CA ALA A 37 -2.64 -6.46 8.96
C ALA A 37 -2.55 -5.22 9.84
N HIS A 38 -2.03 -5.37 11.07
CA HIS A 38 -1.81 -4.28 12.01
C HIS A 38 -0.76 -3.30 11.47
N THR A 39 0.42 -3.79 11.10
CA THR A 39 1.51 -2.99 10.54
C THR A 39 1.07 -2.23 9.29
N THR A 40 0.36 -2.90 8.37
CA THR A 40 -0.16 -2.24 7.16
C THR A 40 -1.16 -1.14 7.50
N GLN A 41 -2.00 -1.34 8.52
CA GLN A 41 -2.98 -0.34 8.96
C GLN A 41 -2.33 0.88 9.63
N THR A 42 -1.27 0.67 10.40
CA THR A 42 -0.47 1.74 11.01
C THR A 42 0.17 2.61 9.93
N LEU A 43 0.87 1.99 8.98
CA LEU A 43 1.45 2.69 7.82
C LEU A 43 0.38 3.43 7.00
N ALA A 44 -0.78 2.81 6.79
CA ALA A 44 -1.89 3.45 6.09
C ALA A 44 -2.33 4.76 6.76
N GLN A 45 -2.38 4.77 8.09
CA GLN A 45 -2.75 5.96 8.85
C GLN A 45 -1.68 7.04 8.73
N GLU A 46 -0.41 6.70 8.92
CA GLU A 46 0.72 7.64 8.78
C GLU A 46 0.75 8.31 7.40
N TYR A 47 0.57 7.53 6.34
CA TYR A 47 0.57 8.03 4.97
C TYR A 47 -0.61 8.96 4.69
N ARG A 48 -1.80 8.67 5.23
CA ARG A 48 -2.98 9.54 5.08
C ARG A 48 -2.88 10.84 5.86
N THR A 49 -2.17 10.85 6.98
CA THR A 49 -1.98 12.06 7.79
C THR A 49 -0.74 12.85 7.40
N SER A 50 0.02 12.40 6.41
CA SER A 50 1.22 13.10 5.94
C SER A 50 0.87 14.35 5.15
N ASP A 51 1.53 15.47 5.44
CA ASP A 51 1.37 16.73 4.70
C ASP A 51 2.19 16.79 3.39
N ARG A 52 2.95 15.73 3.07
CA ARG A 52 3.88 15.74 1.91
C ARG A 52 3.19 15.52 0.56
N GLY A 53 1.86 15.45 0.53
CA GLY A 53 1.07 15.57 -0.69
C GLY A 53 0.10 14.43 -0.98
N PRO A 54 -0.76 14.62 -2.00
CA PRO A 54 -1.91 13.74 -2.27
C PRO A 54 -1.54 12.32 -2.70
N HIS A 55 -0.33 12.11 -3.24
CA HIS A 55 0.15 10.79 -3.64
C HIS A 55 0.36 9.87 -2.41
N LEU A 56 0.81 10.41 -1.28
CA LEU A 56 0.91 9.65 -0.03
C LEU A 56 -0.48 9.31 0.52
N HIS A 57 -1.45 10.22 0.45
CA HIS A 57 -2.82 9.93 0.87
C HIS A 57 -3.43 8.80 0.03
N GLN A 58 -3.21 8.82 -1.28
CA GLN A 58 -3.65 7.76 -2.18
C GLN A 58 -2.97 6.42 -1.85
N ALA A 59 -1.66 6.42 -1.61
CA ALA A 59 -0.95 5.22 -1.17
C ALA A 59 -1.47 4.72 0.18
N GLY A 60 -1.73 5.61 1.15
CA GLY A 60 -2.33 5.26 2.44
C GLY A 60 -3.74 4.65 2.33
N ASN A 61 -4.54 5.11 1.37
CA ASN A 61 -5.83 4.47 1.08
C ASN A 61 -5.69 3.05 0.55
N LEU A 62 -4.72 2.81 -0.33
CA LEU A 62 -4.41 1.48 -0.84
C LEU A 62 -3.85 0.58 0.27
N LEU A 63 -2.96 1.09 1.13
CA LEU A 63 -2.46 0.36 2.30
C LEU A 63 -3.61 -0.10 3.21
N ALA A 64 -4.58 0.77 3.51
CA ALA A 64 -5.74 0.37 4.32
C ALA A 64 -6.63 -0.68 3.65
N GLN A 65 -6.72 -0.66 2.31
CA GLN A 65 -7.40 -1.72 1.56
C GLN A 65 -6.64 -3.04 1.70
N ALA A 66 -5.31 -3.05 1.54
CA ALA A 66 -4.49 -4.23 1.77
C ALA A 66 -4.65 -4.76 3.20
N ALA A 67 -4.65 -3.89 4.22
CA ALA A 67 -4.92 -4.29 5.60
C ALA A 67 -6.30 -4.93 5.79
N THR A 68 -7.32 -4.51 5.02
CA THR A 68 -8.66 -5.09 5.04
C THR A 68 -8.69 -6.49 4.42
N GLU A 69 -7.95 -6.71 3.34
CA GLU A 69 -7.76 -8.04 2.75
C GLU A 69 -7.07 -8.99 3.75
N LEU A 70 -6.00 -8.52 4.41
CA LEU A 70 -5.30 -9.30 5.44
C LEU A 70 -6.20 -9.67 6.62
N ARG A 71 -6.95 -8.71 7.18
CA ARG A 71 -7.95 -9.01 8.24
C ARG A 71 -9.02 -9.99 7.78
N THR A 72 -9.38 -9.96 6.49
CA THR A 72 -10.35 -10.90 5.94
C THR A 72 -9.75 -12.30 5.82
N ALA A 73 -8.50 -12.42 5.41
CA ALA A 73 -7.76 -13.68 5.45
C ALA A 73 -7.65 -14.25 6.89
N ASP A 74 -7.33 -13.39 7.86
CA ASP A 74 -7.15 -13.79 9.27
C ASP A 74 -8.44 -14.32 9.92
N ARG A 75 -9.62 -13.82 9.50
CA ARG A 75 -10.93 -14.32 9.98
C ARG A 75 -11.14 -15.81 9.75
N PHE A 76 -10.45 -16.41 8.77
CA PHE A 76 -10.53 -17.84 8.52
C PHE A 76 -9.59 -18.67 9.42
N ARG A 77 -8.75 -18.05 10.27
CA ARG A 77 -7.90 -18.71 11.28
C ARG A 77 -7.11 -19.92 10.75
N GLY A 78 -6.58 -19.81 9.53
CA GLY A 78 -5.82 -20.88 8.87
C GLY A 78 -6.66 -22.02 8.28
N THR A 79 -7.99 -21.90 8.30
CA THR A 79 -8.92 -22.78 7.57
C THR A 79 -9.22 -22.22 6.18
N LEU A 80 -9.90 -23.00 5.32
CA LEU A 80 -10.29 -22.58 3.97
C LEU A 80 -9.13 -21.95 3.17
N LEU A 81 -7.98 -22.63 3.15
CA LEU A 81 -6.73 -22.12 2.59
C LEU A 81 -6.83 -21.52 1.17
N PRO A 82 -7.68 -22.00 0.25
CA PRO A 82 -7.87 -21.33 -1.05
C PRO A 82 -8.38 -19.89 -0.91
N ILE A 83 -9.30 -19.63 0.02
CA ILE A 83 -9.87 -18.30 0.28
C ILE A 83 -8.84 -17.41 0.97
N VAL A 84 -8.12 -17.93 1.97
CA VAL A 84 -7.00 -17.23 2.61
C VAL A 84 -5.99 -16.79 1.54
N THR A 85 -5.55 -17.72 0.70
CA THR A 85 -4.57 -17.47 -0.37
C THR A 85 -5.08 -16.43 -1.37
N HIS A 86 -6.38 -16.43 -1.68
CA HIS A 86 -6.98 -15.40 -2.54
C HIS A 86 -6.82 -14.00 -1.93
N HIS A 87 -7.21 -13.81 -0.67
CA HIS A 87 -7.09 -12.51 0.00
C HIS A 87 -5.64 -12.05 0.17
N LEU A 88 -4.70 -12.96 0.46
CA LEU A 88 -3.27 -12.63 0.50
C LEU A 88 -2.75 -12.14 -0.86
N ARG A 89 -3.20 -12.76 -1.96
CA ARG A 89 -2.86 -12.28 -3.32
C ARG A 89 -3.47 -10.92 -3.62
N CYS A 90 -4.72 -10.69 -3.22
CA CYS A 90 -5.36 -9.38 -3.35
C CYS A 90 -4.58 -8.31 -2.59
N ALA A 91 -4.18 -8.58 -1.35
CA ALA A 91 -3.32 -7.69 -0.57
C ALA A 91 -2.01 -7.37 -1.32
N ALA A 92 -1.33 -8.38 -1.87
CA ALA A 92 -0.08 -8.19 -2.60
C ALA A 92 -0.24 -7.29 -3.84
N VAL A 93 -1.32 -7.48 -4.61
CA VAL A 93 -1.64 -6.62 -5.77
C VAL A 93 -1.90 -5.18 -5.33
N VAL A 94 -2.64 -4.98 -4.23
CA VAL A 94 -2.93 -3.64 -3.71
C VAL A 94 -1.65 -2.95 -3.21
N LEU A 95 -0.74 -3.67 -2.53
CA LEU A 95 0.57 -3.14 -2.14
C LEU A 95 1.41 -2.74 -3.36
N ALA A 96 1.41 -3.54 -4.43
CA ALA A 96 2.10 -3.19 -5.67
C ALA A 96 1.54 -1.90 -6.28
N HIS A 97 0.22 -1.71 -6.28
CA HIS A 97 -0.41 -0.46 -6.72
C HIS A 97 -0.05 0.73 -5.81
N ALA A 98 0.00 0.53 -4.49
CA ALA A 98 0.41 1.56 -3.54
C ALA A 98 1.86 2.01 -3.82
N ARG A 99 2.76 1.06 -4.07
CA ARG A 99 4.15 1.34 -4.43
C ARG A 99 4.26 2.12 -5.73
N ALA A 100 3.51 1.71 -6.76
CA ALA A 100 3.49 2.41 -8.04
C ALA A 100 3.08 3.88 -7.88
N ARG A 101 2.12 4.21 -6.99
CA ARG A 101 1.70 5.59 -6.72
C ARG A 101 2.82 6.47 -6.17
N LEU A 102 3.74 5.91 -5.42
CA LEU A 102 4.87 6.62 -4.82
C LEU A 102 6.03 6.80 -5.79
N GLN A 103 6.09 5.99 -6.85
CA GLN A 103 7.16 6.02 -7.85
C GLN A 103 6.83 6.89 -9.07
N ILE A 104 5.60 7.41 -9.18
CA ILE A 104 5.25 8.37 -10.24
C ILE A 104 5.99 9.68 -9.95
N PRO A 105 6.84 10.17 -10.87
CA PRO A 105 7.50 11.45 -10.71
C PRO A 105 6.45 12.56 -10.55
N VAL A 106 6.52 13.31 -9.45
CA VAL A 106 5.75 14.54 -9.32
C VAL A 106 6.36 15.52 -10.32
N GLY A 107 5.72 15.66 -11.49
CA GLY A 107 6.10 16.68 -12.47
C GLY A 107 6.08 18.06 -11.82
N PRO A 108 6.91 19.01 -12.29
CA PRO A 108 6.95 20.35 -11.71
C PRO A 108 5.54 20.93 -11.73
N THR A 109 5.02 21.19 -10.53
CA THR A 109 3.79 21.97 -10.36
C THR A 109 3.99 23.27 -11.12
N ALA A 110 3.26 23.44 -12.21
CA ALA A 110 3.26 24.69 -12.95
C ALA A 110 2.77 25.80 -12.02
N GLU A 111 3.72 26.48 -11.39
CA GLU A 111 3.49 27.76 -10.73
C GLU A 111 2.98 28.70 -11.82
N THR A 112 1.65 28.79 -11.90
CA THR A 112 0.96 29.77 -12.72
C THR A 112 1.30 31.13 -12.12
N HIS A 113 2.39 31.73 -12.57
CA HIS A 113 2.74 33.12 -12.26
C HIS A 113 1.65 34.03 -12.83
N PRO A 114 0.87 34.74 -12.00
CA PRO A 114 -0.06 35.74 -12.51
C PRO A 114 0.69 37.08 -12.54
N GLY A 115 1.25 37.45 -13.69
CA GLY A 115 1.89 38.77 -13.77
C GLY A 115 2.66 39.06 -15.03
N ALA A 116 1.98 39.49 -16.09
CA ALA A 116 2.46 40.54 -16.99
C ALA A 116 1.30 41.02 -17.87
N GLY A 117 0.50 41.93 -17.33
CA GLY A 117 -0.46 42.67 -18.14
C GLY A 117 0.28 43.54 -19.16
N LEU A 118 0.16 43.20 -20.45
CA LEU A 118 0.45 44.13 -21.53
C LEU A 118 -0.63 45.22 -21.54
N ARG A 119 -0.33 46.38 -20.95
CA ARG A 119 -0.98 47.64 -21.34
C ARG A 119 -0.07 48.36 -22.32
N SER A 120 -0.36 48.18 -23.60
CA SER A 120 0.20 48.99 -24.68
C SER A 120 -0.34 50.41 -24.54
N ALA A 121 0.56 51.36 -24.25
CA ALA A 121 0.25 52.79 -24.24
C ALA A 121 0.43 53.32 -25.66
N ALA A 122 -0.64 53.91 -26.19
CA ALA A 122 -0.61 54.68 -27.42
C ALA A 122 0.20 55.98 -27.23
N ARG A 123 1.06 56.29 -28.19
CA ARG A 123 1.34 57.65 -28.68
C ARG A 123 2.02 57.60 -30.03
#